data_AF-A0A318Y6N2-F1
#
_entry.id   AF-A0A318Y6N2-F1
#
_cell.length_a   1.000
_cell.length_b   1.000
_cell.length_c   1.000
_cell.angle_alpha   90.00
_cell.angle_beta   90.00
_cell.angle_gamma   90.00
#
_symmetry.space_group_name_H-M   'P 1'
#
loop_
_entity.id
_entity.type
_entity.pdbx_description
1 polymer ?
#
loop_
_entity_poly.entity_id
_entity_poly.type
_entity_poly.pdbx_seq_one_letter_code
_entity_poly.pdbx_strand_id
1 'polypeptide(L)'
;MRSLLFVLAAVAALVTPGFSWSFPGTFPIVRRESIEPGSPLYECHANCGGVILISQDSDDYCSNSTYKSELSACLKCALTYNIWQYYGDDVKSAAEACGDSATPSASSATGAAATATAASNSVC
;
A
#
# COMPACT_ATOMS: atom_id res chain seq x y z
N MET A 1 16.02 -71.45 -7.70
CA MET A 1 16.52 -70.06 -7.63
C MET A 1 15.35 -69.17 -8.03
N ARG A 2 14.54 -68.69 -7.07
CA ARG A 2 14.67 -67.40 -6.34
C ARG A 2 14.41 -66.24 -7.30
N SER A 3 13.33 -65.47 -7.23
CA SER A 3 12.73 -64.74 -6.09
C SER A 3 11.27 -64.40 -6.43
N LEU A 4 10.28 -64.68 -5.56
CA LEU A 4 9.78 -63.84 -4.46
C LEU A 4 9.05 -62.55 -4.93
N LEU A 5 7.72 -62.64 -4.84
CA LEU A 5 6.72 -61.59 -4.57
C LEU A 5 7.27 -60.37 -3.85
N PHE A 6 6.91 -59.15 -4.26
CA PHE A 6 6.56 -58.05 -3.34
C PHE A 6 5.69 -56.99 -4.05
N VAL A 7 4.40 -56.98 -3.72
CA VAL A 7 3.50 -55.82 -3.90
C VAL A 7 3.78 -54.86 -2.74
N LEU A 8 4.13 -53.61 -3.03
CA LEU A 8 4.09 -52.51 -2.05
C LEU A 8 3.80 -51.21 -2.81
N ALA A 9 2.53 -50.77 -2.74
CA ALA A 9 2.13 -49.42 -3.04
C ALA A 9 2.72 -48.48 -1.97
N ALA A 10 3.36 -47.40 -2.39
CA ALA A 10 3.72 -46.30 -1.50
C ALA A 10 3.31 -44.97 -2.16
N VAL A 11 2.13 -44.50 -1.75
CA VAL A 11 1.65 -43.13 -1.94
C VAL A 11 2.59 -42.24 -1.11
N ALA A 12 3.55 -41.56 -1.76
CA ALA A 12 4.27 -40.50 -1.09
C ALA A 12 3.34 -39.28 -1.03
N ALA A 13 2.84 -39.00 0.18
CA ALA A 13 2.01 -37.86 0.49
C ALA A 13 2.70 -36.56 0.06
N LEU A 14 1.96 -35.72 -0.67
CA LEU A 14 2.30 -34.32 -0.93
C LEU A 14 2.39 -33.59 0.42
N VAL A 15 3.60 -33.38 0.94
CA VAL A 15 3.83 -32.46 2.05
C VAL A 15 3.91 -31.06 1.43
N THR A 16 2.77 -30.39 1.31
CA THR A 16 2.77 -28.95 1.09
C THR A 16 3.20 -28.30 2.41
N PRO A 17 4.26 -27.48 2.45
CA PRO A 17 4.49 -26.62 3.60
C PRO A 17 3.43 -25.52 3.59
N GLY A 18 2.24 -25.84 4.10
CA GLY A 18 1.22 -24.87 4.51
C GLY A 18 1.62 -24.21 5.83
N PHE A 19 2.80 -23.58 5.87
CA PHE A 19 3.10 -22.61 6.92
C PHE A 19 2.35 -21.33 6.58
N SER A 20 1.03 -21.34 6.81
CA SER A 20 0.24 -20.12 6.89
C SER A 20 0.69 -19.39 8.14
N TRP A 21 1.72 -18.53 8.00
CA TRP A 21 2.03 -17.50 8.97
C TRP A 21 0.84 -16.53 9.02
N SER A 22 -0.20 -16.89 9.77
CA SER A 22 -1.30 -16.00 10.10
C SER A 22 -0.75 -14.96 11.06
N PHE A 23 -0.24 -13.86 10.49
CA PHE A 23 0.23 -12.75 11.29
C PHE A 23 -0.98 -12.17 12.04
N PRO A 24 -0.95 -12.17 13.39
CA PRO A 24 -2.13 -11.89 14.19
C PRO A 24 -2.67 -10.49 13.87
N GLY A 25 -3.96 -10.40 13.55
CA GLY A 25 -4.66 -9.14 13.24
C GLY A 25 -4.79 -8.18 14.43
N THR A 26 -4.14 -8.48 15.56
CA THR A 26 -4.13 -7.69 16.79
C THR A 26 -3.21 -6.47 16.70
N PHE A 27 -2.28 -6.43 15.74
CA PHE A 27 -1.49 -5.24 15.51
C PHE A 27 -2.23 -4.30 14.54
N PRO A 28 -2.35 -3.00 14.84
CA PRO A 28 -2.89 -1.99 13.92
C PRO A 28 -1.85 -1.68 12.83
N ILE A 29 -1.29 -2.72 12.21
CA ILE A 29 -0.62 -2.60 10.93
C ILE A 29 -1.76 -2.53 9.93
N VAL A 30 -2.09 -1.34 9.43
CA VAL A 30 -2.84 -1.24 8.18
C VAL A 30 -2.01 -2.00 7.16
N ARG A 31 -2.47 -3.20 6.80
CA ARG A 31 -1.76 -4.08 5.88
C ARG A 31 -1.57 -3.30 4.60
N ARG A 32 -0.34 -3.17 4.09
CA ARG A 32 -0.12 -2.69 2.72
C ARG A 32 -0.96 -3.48 1.71
N GLU A 33 -1.21 -4.75 2.03
CA GLU A 33 -2.11 -5.70 1.36
C GLU A 33 -3.57 -5.22 1.24
N SER A 34 -4.04 -4.35 2.14
CA SER A 34 -5.38 -3.75 2.11
C SER A 34 -5.48 -2.47 1.25
N ILE A 35 -4.35 -2.00 0.71
CA ILE A 35 -4.28 -0.85 -0.17
C ILE A 35 -4.31 -1.37 -1.62
N GLU A 36 -5.51 -1.52 -2.17
CA GLU A 36 -5.69 -2.00 -3.55
C GLU A 36 -5.19 -0.95 -4.56
N PRO A 37 -4.43 -1.32 -5.61
CA PRO A 37 -4.06 -0.41 -6.69
C PRO A 37 -5.28 0.31 -7.26
N GLY A 38 -5.19 1.63 -7.46
CA GLY A 38 -6.32 2.46 -7.88
C GLY A 38 -7.26 2.88 -6.74
N SER A 39 -7.10 2.37 -5.52
CA SER A 39 -7.83 2.91 -4.37
C SER A 39 -7.33 4.33 -4.04
N PRO A 40 -8.19 5.22 -3.50
CA PRO A 40 -7.78 6.57 -3.16
C PRO A 40 -6.59 6.66 -2.19
N LEU A 41 -6.47 5.70 -1.26
CA LEU A 41 -5.32 5.61 -0.35
C LEU A 41 -4.05 5.18 -1.10
N TYR A 42 -4.16 4.23 -2.03
CA TYR A 42 -3.04 3.80 -2.87
C TYR A 42 -2.51 4.97 -3.68
N GLU A 43 -3.39 5.70 -4.35
CA GLU A 43 -3.00 6.84 -5.17
C GLU A 43 -2.38 7.95 -4.30
N CYS A 44 -2.93 8.21 -3.11
CA CYS A 44 -2.33 9.19 -2.20
C CYS A 44 -0.89 8.81 -1.81
N HIS A 45 -0.68 7.54 -1.47
CA HIS A 45 0.62 6.98 -1.13
C HIS A 45 1.59 7.05 -2.32
N ALA A 46 1.14 6.67 -3.51
CA ALA A 46 1.93 6.69 -4.73
C ALA A 46 2.36 8.11 -5.11
N ASN A 47 1.45 9.09 -5.05
CA ASN A 47 1.78 10.49 -5.31
C ASN A 47 2.81 11.04 -4.31
N CYS A 48 2.62 10.80 -3.01
CA CYS A 48 3.60 11.27 -2.01
C CYS A 48 4.97 10.59 -2.15
N GLY A 49 5.01 9.30 -2.51
CA GLY A 49 6.27 8.61 -2.81
C GLY A 49 6.92 9.09 -4.10
N GLY A 50 6.14 9.37 -5.14
CA GLY A 50 6.62 9.82 -6.44
C GLY A 50 7.31 11.19 -6.36
N VAL A 51 6.77 12.13 -5.58
CA VAL A 51 7.43 13.42 -5.26
C VAL A 51 8.87 13.22 -4.80
N ILE A 52 9.07 12.31 -3.84
CA ILE A 52 10.38 12.04 -3.24
C ILE A 52 11.31 11.36 -4.26
N LEU A 53 10.82 10.36 -4.99
CA LEU A 53 11.61 9.67 -6.00
C LEU A 53 12.06 10.61 -7.13
N ILE A 54 11.13 11.40 -7.69
CA ILE A 54 11.45 12.35 -8.76
C ILE A 54 12.45 13.40 -8.29
N SER A 55 12.34 13.87 -7.03
CA SER A 55 13.29 14.83 -6.46
C SER A 55 14.70 14.27 -6.24
N GLN A 56 14.83 12.95 -6.08
CA GLN A 56 16.13 12.28 -5.94
C GLN A 56 16.74 11.90 -7.30
N ASP A 57 15.90 11.63 -8.30
CA ASP A 57 16.34 11.15 -9.60
C ASP A 57 16.79 12.28 -10.55
N SER A 58 16.41 13.53 -10.28
CA SER A 58 16.82 14.68 -11.10
C SER A 58 17.06 15.94 -10.27
N ASP A 59 18.08 16.71 -10.63
CA ASP A 59 18.36 18.03 -10.04
C ASP A 59 17.43 19.15 -10.54
N ASP A 60 16.77 18.96 -11.69
CA ASP A 60 15.90 19.97 -12.34
C ASP A 60 14.39 19.71 -12.16
N TYR A 61 14.07 18.84 -11.20
CA TYR A 61 12.72 18.32 -10.94
C TYR A 61 11.68 19.41 -10.64
N CYS A 62 12.09 20.59 -10.18
CA CYS A 62 11.20 21.73 -9.95
C CYS A 62 10.47 22.20 -11.24
N SER A 63 10.99 21.87 -12.42
CA SER A 63 10.34 22.15 -13.70
C SER A 63 9.48 20.99 -14.22
N ASN A 64 9.65 19.80 -13.65
CA ASN A 64 8.99 18.57 -14.07
C ASN A 64 7.48 18.63 -13.77
N SER A 65 6.66 18.42 -14.80
CA SER A 65 5.20 18.47 -14.69
C SER A 65 4.63 17.34 -13.82
N THR A 66 5.25 16.15 -13.86
CA THR A 66 4.86 15.01 -13.05
C THR A 66 5.10 15.30 -11.58
N TYR A 67 6.28 15.81 -11.21
CA TYR A 67 6.57 16.24 -9.84
C TYR A 67 5.52 17.22 -9.31
N LYS A 68 5.20 18.26 -10.09
CA LYS A 68 4.19 19.26 -9.69
C LYS A 68 2.81 18.66 -9.51
N SER A 69 2.42 17.75 -10.40
CA SER A 69 1.13 17.06 -10.35
C SER A 69 1.04 16.17 -9.11
N GLU A 70 2.06 15.35 -8.86
CA GLU A 70 2.12 14.44 -7.71
C GLU A 70 2.23 15.19 -6.39
N LEU A 71 3.00 16.29 -6.33
CA LEU A 71 3.06 17.17 -5.16
C LEU A 71 1.67 17.73 -4.83
N SER A 72 0.97 18.27 -5.83
CA SER A 72 -0.40 18.78 -5.64
C SER A 72 -1.37 17.68 -5.19
N ALA A 73 -1.26 16.47 -5.75
CA ALA A 73 -2.12 15.35 -5.40
C ALA A 73 -1.84 14.84 -3.97
N CYS A 74 -0.56 14.69 -3.60
CA CYS A 74 -0.13 14.32 -2.26
C CYS A 74 -0.67 15.29 -1.20
N LEU A 75 -0.45 16.60 -1.40
CA LEU A 75 -0.85 17.63 -0.44
C LEU A 75 -2.37 17.70 -0.21
N LYS A 76 -3.19 17.31 -1.19
CA LYS A 76 -4.66 17.27 -1.04
C LYS A 76 -5.14 16.12 -0.16
N CYS A 77 -4.45 14.99 -0.16
CA CYS A 77 -4.96 13.75 0.45
C CYS A 77 -4.19 13.33 1.70
N ALA A 78 -2.97 13.84 1.92
CA ALA A 78 -2.07 13.33 2.95
C ALA A 78 -2.64 13.41 4.36
N LEU A 79 -3.39 14.46 4.70
CA LEU A 79 -4.08 14.58 5.98
C LEU A 79 -5.34 13.72 6.06
N THR A 80 -6.10 13.63 4.97
CA THR A 80 -7.32 12.80 4.86
C THR A 80 -7.05 11.34 5.22
N TYR A 81 -5.93 10.81 4.74
CA TYR A 81 -5.52 9.43 4.98
C TYR A 81 -4.52 9.28 6.13
N ASN A 82 -4.18 10.37 6.82
CA ASN A 82 -3.20 10.39 7.89
C ASN A 82 -1.85 9.76 7.49
N ILE A 83 -1.40 10.00 6.25
CA ILE A 83 -0.10 9.51 5.75
C ILE A 83 0.98 10.58 5.74
N TRP A 84 0.63 11.84 6.02
CA TRP A 84 1.61 12.92 6.12
C TRP A 84 2.71 12.62 7.14
N GLN A 85 2.39 11.93 8.23
CA GLN A 85 3.38 11.46 9.22
C GLN A 85 4.48 10.54 8.66
N TYR A 86 4.27 9.93 7.49
CA TYR A 86 5.24 9.02 6.86
C TYR A 86 6.04 9.68 5.72
N TYR A 87 5.49 10.72 5.11
CA TYR A 87 6.04 11.35 3.89
C TYR A 87 6.42 12.81 4.09
N GLY A 88 5.91 13.45 5.14
CA GLY A 88 5.81 14.90 5.23
C GLY A 88 7.14 15.61 5.26
N ASP A 89 8.13 15.06 5.96
CA ASP A 89 9.45 15.69 6.06
C ASP A 89 10.17 15.70 4.71
N ASP A 90 10.17 14.57 3.99
CA ASP A 90 10.84 14.46 2.68
C ASP A 90 10.10 15.23 1.59
N VAL A 91 8.76 15.15 1.55
CA VAL A 91 7.93 15.94 0.62
C VAL A 91 8.13 17.42 0.85
N LYS A 92 8.18 17.85 2.11
CA LYS A 92 8.42 19.25 2.47
C LYS A 92 9.80 19.70 2.03
N SER A 93 10.84 18.91 2.32
CA SER A 93 12.20 19.22 1.88
C SER A 93 12.29 19.39 0.36
N ALA A 94 11.69 18.47 -0.41
CA ALA A 94 11.67 18.55 -1.87
C ALA A 94 10.93 19.78 -2.39
N ALA A 95 9.78 20.10 -1.79
CA ALA A 95 8.93 21.24 -2.15
C ALA A 95 9.58 22.59 -1.82
N GLU A 96 10.18 22.73 -0.64
CA GLU A 96 10.83 23.96 -0.20
C GLU A 96 12.04 24.30 -1.07
N ALA A 97 12.79 23.30 -1.54
CA ALA A 97 13.85 23.48 -2.53
C ALA A 97 13.34 24.05 -3.87
N CYS A 98 12.06 23.83 -4.20
CA CYS A 98 11.39 24.42 -5.35
C CYS A 98 10.59 25.70 -5.03
N GLY A 99 10.67 26.22 -3.81
CA GLY A 99 9.97 27.43 -3.37
C GLY A 99 8.50 27.23 -3.00
N ASP A 100 8.04 25.99 -2.81
CA ASP A 100 6.70 25.67 -2.32
C ASP A 100 6.75 25.34 -0.81
N SER A 101 5.80 25.85 -0.04
CA SER A 101 5.71 25.63 1.42
C SER A 101 5.29 24.22 1.84
N ALA A 102 4.83 23.38 0.89
CA ALA A 102 4.27 22.05 1.13
C ALA A 102 3.25 22.03 2.28
N THR A 103 2.22 22.86 2.17
CA THR A 103 1.13 22.90 3.16
C THR A 103 0.02 21.94 2.74
N PRO A 104 -0.12 20.75 3.34
CA PRO A 104 -1.20 19.85 3.00
C PRO A 104 -2.53 20.38 3.53
N SER A 105 -3.62 20.06 2.82
CA SER A 105 -4.98 20.34 3.26
C SER A 105 -5.74 19.03 3.44
N ALA A 106 -6.70 19.01 4.36
CA ALA A 106 -7.66 17.91 4.40
C ALA A 106 -8.59 18.05 3.18
N SER A 107 -8.74 16.99 2.39
CA SER A 107 -9.72 16.97 1.31
C SER A 107 -11.11 17.22 1.90
N SER A 108 -11.87 18.12 1.28
CA SER A 108 -13.28 18.37 1.62
C SER A 108 -14.20 17.16 1.38
N ALA A 109 -13.67 16.09 0.77
CA ALA A 109 -14.38 14.83 0.52
C ALA A 109 -14.49 13.97 1.79
N THR A 110 -15.12 14.51 2.84
CA THR A 110 -15.60 13.69 3.97
C THR A 110 -17.03 13.27 3.65
N GLY A 111 -17.25 12.03 3.19
CA GLY A 111 -18.62 11.60 2.91
C GLY A 111 -18.83 10.31 2.11
N ALA A 112 -18.01 9.28 2.31
CA ALA A 112 -18.40 7.92 1.97
C ALA A 112 -17.63 6.95 2.88
N ALA A 113 -17.98 6.96 4.17
CA ALA A 113 -17.72 5.80 4.99
C ALA A 113 -18.43 4.63 4.31
N ALA A 114 -17.67 3.69 3.77
CA ALA A 114 -18.21 2.44 3.26
C ALA A 114 -18.91 1.74 4.43
N THR A 115 -20.24 1.75 4.42
CA THR A 115 -21.05 0.90 5.27
C THR A 115 -20.67 -0.55 4.94
N ALA A 116 -19.86 -1.16 5.78
CA ALA A 116 -19.60 -2.59 5.74
C ALA A 116 -20.90 -3.31 6.08
N THR A 117 -21.68 -3.71 5.07
CA THR A 117 -22.74 -4.70 5.23
C THR A 117 -22.07 -6.05 5.44
N ALA A 118 -21.87 -6.43 6.70
CA ALA A 118 -21.60 -7.82 7.07
C ALA A 118 -22.89 -8.64 6.82
N ALA A 119 -23.09 -9.09 5.59
CA ALA A 119 -24.06 -10.14 5.30
C ALA A 119 -23.49 -11.47 5.81
N SER A 120 -23.86 -11.84 7.03
CA SER A 120 -23.68 -13.19 7.55
C SER A 120 -24.59 -14.12 6.76
N ASN A 121 -24.04 -14.80 5.74
CA ASN A 121 -24.73 -15.94 5.15
C ASN A 121 -24.53 -17.17 6.03
N SER A 122 -25.34 -17.27 7.09
CA SER A 122 -25.76 -18.56 7.60
C SER A 122 -26.78 -19.13 6.63
N VAL A 123 -26.42 -20.19 5.90
CA VAL A 123 -27.41 -21.08 5.28
C VAL A 123 -27.00 -22.52 5.56
N CYS A 124 -28.01 -23.26 6.02
CA CYS A 124 -28.02 -24.64 6.49
C CYS A 124 -27.58 -25.66 5.43
#